data_AF-A0A7C7IU67-F1
#
_entry.id   AF-A0A7C7IU67-F1
#
_cell.length_a   1.000
_cell.length_b   1.000
_cell.length_c   1.000
_cell.angle_alpha   90.00
_cell.angle_beta   90.00
_cell.angle_gamma   90.00
#
_symmetry.space_group_name_H-M   'P 1'
#
loop_
_entity.id
_entity.type
_entity.pdbx_description
1 polymer ?
#
loop_
_entity_poly.entity_id
_entity_poly.type
_entity_poly.pdbx_seq_one_letter_code
_entity_poly.pdbx_strand_id
1 'polypeptide(L)'
;MKYFCSIAVILILFSCQHVERPEKPENLISQETMVSLLTEVYLGNAARSIDNKHIREQGIKLDSFLFAKYNVDSLQFAKSNAYYTADLDTYNDIISKVQQRLQVLKKNENERKLEENAERKAAQDSLVEKQYLEAEIDTAQARSKSLIESVTSEQEEN
;
A
#
# COMPACT_ATOMS: atom_id res chain seq x y z
N MET A 1 45.78 36.01 15.08
CA MET A 1 45.57 34.64 15.61
C MET A 1 45.01 34.61 17.04
N LYS A 2 45.61 35.31 18.03
CA LYS A 2 45.18 35.24 19.45
C LYS A 2 43.72 35.69 19.71
N TYR A 3 43.28 36.77 19.08
CA TYR A 3 41.92 37.30 19.24
C TYR A 3 40.85 36.51 18.48
N PHE A 4 41.25 35.75 17.45
CA PHE A 4 40.31 34.95 16.66
C PHE A 4 39.71 33.81 17.50
N CYS A 5 40.54 33.14 18.31
CA CYS A 5 40.05 32.12 19.25
C CYS A 5 39.14 32.73 20.32
N SER A 6 39.43 33.95 20.79
CA SER A 6 38.61 34.63 21.79
C SER A 6 37.23 35.02 21.24
N ILE A 7 37.18 35.51 19.99
CA ILE A 7 35.93 35.84 19.29
C ILE A 7 35.10 34.58 19.02
N ALA A 8 35.73 33.48 18.60
CA ALA A 8 35.05 32.21 18.37
C ALA A 8 34.40 31.65 19.64
N VAL A 9 35.09 31.73 20.80
CA VAL A 9 34.54 31.31 22.10
C VAL A 9 33.33 32.16 22.50
N ILE A 10 33.39 33.48 22.30
CA ILE A 10 32.27 34.38 22.61
C ILE A 10 31.04 34.05 21.74
N LEU A 11 31.23 33.79 20.44
CA LEU A 11 30.13 33.41 19.54
C LEU A 11 29.46 32.09 19.93
N ILE A 12 30.22 31.12 20.47
CA ILE A 12 29.68 29.85 20.98
C ILE A 12 28.86 30.08 22.27
N LEU A 13 29.27 31.02 23.14
CA LEU A 13 28.53 31.32 24.36
C LEU A 13 27.19 32.02 24.10
N PHE A 14 27.05 32.73 22.97
CA PHE A 14 25.79 33.34 22.54
C PHE A 14 24.88 32.39 21.73
N SER A 15 25.28 31.13 21.47
CA SER A 15 24.48 30.18 20.69
C SER A 15 23.43 29.42 21.51
N CYS A 16 23.29 29.70 22.81
CA CYS A 16 22.20 29.18 23.64
C CYS A 16 20.85 29.70 23.11
N GLN A 17 20.22 28.90 22.25
CA GLN A 17 18.89 29.12 21.73
C GLN A 17 17.85 28.81 22.81
N HIS A 18 16.98 29.78 23.11
CA HIS A 18 15.73 29.49 23.79
C HIS A 18 14.81 28.73 22.83
N VAL A 19 14.44 27.50 23.17
CA VAL A 19 13.52 26.68 22.37
C VAL A 19 12.11 26.94 22.88
N GLU A 20 11.36 27.73 22.12
CA GLU A 20 9.94 27.94 22.39
C GLU A 20 9.19 26.63 22.11
N ARG A 21 8.53 26.08 23.13
CA ARG A 21 7.74 24.86 22.98
C ARG A 21 6.34 25.23 22.50
N PRO A 22 5.79 24.54 21.50
CA PRO A 22 4.42 24.77 21.07
C PRO A 22 3.44 24.48 22.21
N GLU A 23 2.52 25.43 22.42
CA GLU A 23 1.43 25.26 23.38
C GLU A 23 0.48 24.14 22.92
N LYS A 24 -0.21 23.52 23.88
CA LYS A 24 -1.21 22.50 23.59
C LYS A 24 -2.41 23.15 22.88
N PRO A 25 -2.73 22.77 21.63
CA PRO A 25 -3.90 23.31 20.93
C PRO A 25 -5.20 22.87 21.62
N GLU A 26 -6.21 23.74 21.67
CA GLU A 26 -7.54 23.41 22.22
C GLU A 26 -8.20 22.25 21.45
N ASN A 27 -8.00 22.24 20.13
CA ASN A 27 -8.50 21.21 19.23
C ASN A 27 -7.42 20.16 18.89
N LEU A 28 -6.60 19.75 19.86
CA LEU A 28 -5.56 18.74 19.62
C LEU A 28 -6.15 17.44 19.04
N ILE A 29 -5.61 16.98 17.91
CA ILE A 29 -5.94 15.66 17.33
C ILE A 29 -5.50 14.59 18.32
N SER A 30 -6.38 13.65 18.69
CA SER A 30 -6.01 12.56 19.59
C SER A 30 -4.84 11.74 19.03
N GLN A 31 -4.00 11.16 19.89
CA GLN A 31 -2.87 10.33 19.42
C GLN A 31 -3.33 9.18 18.51
N GLU A 32 -4.45 8.53 18.84
CA GLU A 32 -5.01 7.44 18.02
C GLU A 32 -5.49 7.92 16.64
N THR A 33 -6.17 9.07 16.61
CA THR A 33 -6.57 9.71 15.34
C THR A 33 -5.33 10.12 14.54
N MET A 34 -4.29 10.66 15.20
CA MET A 34 -3.03 11.03 14.55
C MET A 34 -2.32 9.81 13.96
N VAL A 35 -2.23 8.70 14.69
CA VAL A 35 -1.69 7.42 14.18
C VAL A 35 -2.49 6.98 12.94
N SER A 36 -3.81 7.00 13.01
CA SER A 36 -4.68 6.58 11.90
C SER A 36 -4.52 7.48 10.67
N LEU A 37 -4.54 8.79 10.86
CA LEU A 37 -4.35 9.78 9.82
C LEU A 37 -2.98 9.64 9.17
N LEU A 38 -1.91 9.54 9.97
CA LEU A 38 -0.55 9.39 9.44
C LEU A 38 -0.37 8.08 8.69
N THR A 39 -0.93 6.96 9.16
CA THR A 39 -0.91 5.69 8.39
C THR A 39 -1.49 5.88 6.98
N GLU A 40 -2.64 6.55 6.85
CA GLU A 40 -3.24 6.84 5.54
C GLU A 40 -2.46 7.87 4.73
N VAL A 41 -1.85 8.87 5.37
CA VAL A 41 -0.95 9.83 4.69
C VAL A 41 0.24 9.09 4.06
N TYR A 42 0.87 8.18 4.80
CA TYR A 42 1.96 7.36 4.25
C TYR A 42 1.50 6.45 3.11
N LEU A 43 0.33 5.82 3.24
CA LEU A 43 -0.24 4.99 2.17
C LEU A 43 -0.59 5.83 0.93
N GLY A 44 -1.16 7.01 1.13
CA GLY A 44 -1.45 7.97 0.08
C GLY A 44 -0.20 8.48 -0.62
N ASN A 45 0.88 8.71 0.11
CA ASN A 45 2.17 9.08 -0.45
C ASN A 45 2.80 7.92 -1.26
N ALA A 46 2.63 6.68 -0.82
CA ALA A 46 3.02 5.52 -1.61
C ALA A 46 2.22 5.43 -2.92
N ALA A 47 0.89 5.66 -2.90
CA ALA A 47 0.09 5.73 -4.13
C ALA A 47 0.55 6.86 -5.07
N ARG A 48 0.82 8.05 -4.52
CA ARG A 48 1.40 9.18 -5.29
C ARG A 48 2.76 8.85 -5.90
N SER A 49 3.59 8.05 -5.23
CA SER A 49 4.90 7.65 -5.79
C SER A 49 4.78 6.72 -7.00
N ILE A 50 3.62 6.07 -7.19
CA ILE A 50 3.34 5.20 -8.35
C ILE A 50 2.87 6.04 -9.53
N ASP A 51 1.80 6.84 -9.35
CA ASP A 51 1.27 7.68 -10.42
C ASP A 51 0.60 8.96 -9.91
N ASN A 52 1.42 9.93 -9.52
CA ASN A 52 0.93 11.24 -9.10
C ASN A 52 0.19 11.97 -10.24
N LYS A 53 0.65 11.79 -11.49
CA LYS A 53 0.08 12.50 -12.65
C LYS A 53 -1.38 12.09 -12.83
N HIS A 54 -1.68 10.80 -12.87
CA HIS A 54 -3.04 10.31 -13.00
C HIS A 54 -3.93 10.79 -11.84
N ILE A 55 -3.46 10.68 -10.59
CA ILE A 55 -4.20 11.16 -9.40
C ILE A 55 -4.56 12.65 -9.55
N ARG A 56 -3.63 13.48 -10.02
CA ARG A 56 -3.86 14.92 -10.22
C ARG A 56 -4.78 15.21 -11.40
N GLU A 57 -4.67 14.48 -12.50
CA GLU A 57 -5.53 14.62 -13.69
C GLU A 57 -6.99 14.25 -13.37
N GLN A 58 -7.20 13.27 -12.49
CA GLN A 58 -8.53 12.94 -11.94
C GLN A 58 -9.05 13.98 -10.94
N GLY A 59 -8.29 15.04 -10.64
CA GLY A 59 -8.68 16.08 -9.69
C GLY A 59 -8.67 15.64 -8.22
N ILE A 60 -8.05 14.50 -7.90
CA ILE A 60 -8.06 13.93 -6.56
C ILE A 60 -7.13 14.74 -5.65
N LYS A 61 -7.72 15.41 -4.65
CA LYS A 61 -7.01 16.13 -3.60
C LYS A 61 -6.87 15.24 -2.37
N LEU A 62 -5.86 14.36 -2.39
CA LEU A 62 -5.72 13.32 -1.38
C LEU A 62 -5.59 13.87 0.05
N ASP A 63 -4.85 14.96 0.27
CA ASP A 63 -4.72 15.54 1.61
C ASP A 63 -6.07 16.07 2.12
N SER A 64 -6.84 16.75 1.27
CA SER A 64 -8.20 17.21 1.61
C SER A 64 -9.14 16.05 1.90
N PHE A 65 -9.04 14.97 1.13
CA PHE A 65 -9.83 13.76 1.36
C PHE A 65 -9.49 13.12 2.72
N LEU A 66 -8.20 13.00 3.05
CA LEU A 66 -7.76 12.44 4.32
C LEU A 66 -8.19 13.30 5.51
N PHE A 67 -8.00 14.61 5.44
CA PHE A 67 -8.46 15.56 6.44
C PHE A 67 -9.98 15.47 6.67
N ALA A 68 -10.76 15.41 5.59
CA ALA A 68 -12.21 15.21 5.69
C ALA A 68 -12.58 13.86 6.34
N LYS A 69 -11.91 12.77 5.96
CA LYS A 69 -12.14 11.41 6.51
C LYS A 69 -11.99 11.36 8.03
N TYR A 70 -11.04 12.12 8.59
CA TYR A 70 -10.76 12.15 10.03
C TYR A 70 -11.39 13.32 10.77
N ASN A 71 -12.22 14.14 10.09
CA ASN A 71 -12.78 15.38 10.64
C ASN A 71 -11.70 16.31 11.24
N VAL A 72 -10.60 16.47 10.50
CA VAL A 72 -9.45 17.28 10.87
C VAL A 72 -9.27 18.37 9.82
N ASP A 73 -8.95 19.60 10.23
CA ASP A 73 -8.52 20.64 9.30
C ASP A 73 -6.99 20.75 9.22
N SER A 74 -6.48 21.39 8.16
CA SER A 74 -5.03 21.48 7.92
C SER A 74 -4.28 22.27 8.99
N LEU A 75 -4.90 23.29 9.59
CA LEU A 75 -4.30 24.09 10.64
C LEU A 75 -4.27 23.31 11.96
N GLN A 76 -5.35 22.61 12.28
CA GLN A 76 -5.43 21.69 13.41
C GLN A 76 -4.35 20.60 13.30
N PHE A 77 -4.17 20.00 12.13
CA PHE A 77 -3.09 19.04 11.88
C PHE A 77 -1.72 19.66 12.11
N ALA A 78 -1.43 20.82 11.51
CA ALA A 78 -0.14 21.49 11.66
C ALA A 78 0.19 21.79 13.14
N LYS A 79 -0.78 22.33 13.88
CA LYS A 79 -0.63 22.64 15.31
C LYS A 79 -0.48 21.37 16.17
N SER A 80 -1.27 20.35 15.90
CA SER A 80 -1.19 19.07 16.63
C SER A 80 0.12 18.35 16.35
N ASN A 81 0.57 18.35 15.10
CA ASN A 81 1.86 17.79 14.71
C ASN A 81 3.01 18.55 15.41
N ALA A 82 3.00 19.89 15.38
CA ALA A 82 3.98 20.69 16.09
C ALA A 82 4.02 20.35 17.59
N TYR A 83 2.85 20.28 18.24
CA TYR A 83 2.73 19.89 19.65
C TYR A 83 3.34 18.52 19.94
N TYR A 84 3.00 17.49 19.16
CA TYR A 84 3.55 16.15 19.36
C TYR A 84 5.05 16.07 19.08
N THR A 85 5.55 16.74 18.04
CA THR A 85 6.99 16.71 17.70
C THR A 85 7.89 17.38 18.74
N ALA A 86 7.32 18.19 19.63
CA ALA A 86 8.07 18.82 20.73
C ALA A 86 8.37 17.86 21.90
N ASP A 87 7.68 16.71 21.96
CA ASP A 87 7.94 15.63 22.91
C ASP A 87 8.38 14.37 22.16
N LEU A 88 9.69 14.10 22.18
CA LEU A 88 10.27 13.02 21.38
C LEU A 88 9.73 11.65 21.74
N ASP A 89 9.45 11.39 23.02
CA ASP A 89 8.93 10.10 23.47
C ASP A 89 7.52 9.85 22.92
N THR A 90 6.63 10.84 23.05
CA THR A 90 5.28 10.77 22.47
C THR A 90 5.32 10.65 20.96
N TYR A 91 6.16 11.44 20.28
CA TYR A 91 6.25 11.38 18.82
C TYR A 91 6.77 10.04 18.33
N ASN A 92 7.78 9.47 19.01
CA ASN A 92 8.32 8.16 18.69
C ASN A 92 7.27 7.05 18.88
N ASP A 93 6.43 7.14 19.92
CA ASP A 93 5.32 6.19 20.12
C ASP A 93 4.29 6.28 18.97
N ILE A 94 3.89 7.48 18.57
CA ILE A 94 2.99 7.70 17.43
C ILE A 94 3.57 7.08 16.15
N ILE A 95 4.82 7.40 15.81
CA ILE A 95 5.47 6.91 14.59
C ILE A 95 5.67 5.38 14.65
N SER A 96 6.01 4.82 15.82
CA SER A 96 6.15 3.37 15.99
C SER A 96 4.84 2.64 15.74
N LYS A 97 3.72 3.17 16.25
CA LYS A 97 2.37 2.62 16.00
C LYS A 97 1.97 2.74 14.53
N VAL A 98 2.29 3.85 13.87
CA VAL A 98 2.10 4.02 12.42
C VAL A 98 2.86 2.94 11.65
N GLN A 99 4.13 2.73 12.00
CA GLN A 99 4.99 1.74 11.36
C GLN A 99 4.48 0.32 11.57
N GLN A 100 4.02 -0.02 12.78
CA GLN A 100 3.38 -1.31 13.08
C GLN A 100 2.13 -1.55 12.21
N ARG A 101 1.24 -0.56 12.11
CA ARG A 101 0.04 -0.68 11.25
C ARG A 101 0.40 -0.91 9.79
N LEU A 102 1.38 -0.16 9.26
CA LEU A 102 1.86 -0.34 7.89
C LEU A 102 2.45 -1.74 7.65
N GLN A 103 3.17 -2.30 8.62
CA GLN A 103 3.71 -3.67 8.51
C GLN A 103 2.60 -4.72 8.49
N VAL A 104 1.57 -4.57 9.32
CA VAL A 104 0.40 -5.46 9.30
C VAL A 104 -0.32 -5.37 7.95
N LEU A 105 -0.59 -4.17 7.45
CA LEU A 105 -1.22 -3.97 6.14
C LEU A 105 -0.42 -4.63 5.02
N LYS A 106 0.91 -4.45 5.02
CA LYS A 106 1.81 -5.06 4.04
C LYS A 106 1.79 -6.58 4.12
N LYS A 107 1.80 -7.15 5.33
CA LYS A 107 1.74 -8.59 5.55
C LYS A 107 0.43 -9.17 5.00
N ASN A 108 -0.70 -8.60 5.39
CA ASN A 108 -2.02 -9.07 4.96
C ASN A 108 -2.17 -9.00 3.43
N GLU A 109 -1.66 -7.93 2.80
CA GLU A 109 -1.70 -7.79 1.35
C GLU A 109 -0.81 -8.82 0.63
N ASN A 110 0.34 -9.15 1.19
CA ASN A 110 1.22 -10.18 0.64
C ASN A 110 0.59 -11.59 0.78
N GLU A 111 -0.05 -11.87 1.91
CA GLU A 111 -0.77 -13.13 2.14
C GLU A 111 -1.93 -13.27 1.15
N ARG A 112 -2.76 -12.22 1.00
CA ARG A 112 -3.83 -12.18 -0.01
C ARG A 112 -3.31 -12.45 -1.42
N LYS A 113 -2.21 -11.80 -1.83
CA LYS A 113 -1.60 -12.04 -3.15
C LYS A 113 -1.12 -13.48 -3.32
N LEU A 114 -0.58 -14.09 -2.26
CA LEU A 114 -0.12 -15.47 -2.32
C LEU A 114 -1.29 -16.45 -2.53
N GLU A 115 -2.38 -16.25 -1.79
CA GLU A 115 -3.62 -17.03 -1.94
C GLU A 115 -4.20 -16.89 -3.34
N GLU A 116 -4.36 -15.66 -3.84
CA GLU A 116 -4.86 -15.40 -5.19
C GLU A 116 -3.97 -16.01 -6.27
N ASN A 117 -2.65 -16.00 -6.09
CA ASN A 117 -1.73 -16.64 -7.03
C ASN A 117 -1.91 -18.17 -7.04
N ALA A 118 -2.10 -18.78 -5.86
CA ALA A 118 -2.32 -20.21 -5.73
C ALA A 118 -3.65 -20.63 -6.38
N GLU A 119 -4.71 -19.88 -6.15
CA GLU A 119 -6.03 -20.11 -6.77
C GLU A 119 -5.95 -19.98 -8.30
N ARG A 120 -5.30 -18.93 -8.81
CA ARG A 120 -5.13 -18.75 -10.26
C ARG A 120 -4.33 -19.88 -10.89
N LYS A 121 -3.28 -20.37 -10.21
CA LYS A 121 -2.50 -21.51 -10.69
C LYS A 121 -3.34 -22.79 -10.70
N ALA A 122 -4.07 -23.08 -9.63
CA ALA A 122 -4.95 -24.25 -9.57
C ALA A 122 -6.02 -24.22 -10.66
N ALA A 123 -6.65 -23.07 -10.88
CA ALA A 123 -7.62 -22.88 -11.96
C ALA A 123 -6.97 -23.10 -13.34
N GLN A 124 -5.76 -22.59 -13.56
CA GLN A 124 -5.03 -22.80 -14.81
C GLN A 124 -4.69 -24.27 -15.03
N ASP A 125 -4.20 -24.97 -14.01
CA ASP A 125 -3.85 -26.39 -14.07
C ASP A 125 -5.10 -27.24 -14.42
N SER A 126 -6.25 -26.95 -13.80
CA SER A 126 -7.52 -27.61 -14.12
C SER A 126 -8.03 -27.32 -15.54
N LEU A 127 -7.82 -26.11 -16.06
CA LEU A 127 -8.18 -25.77 -17.45
C LEU A 127 -7.32 -26.54 -18.45
N VAL A 128 -6.02 -26.68 -18.18
CA VAL A 128 -5.10 -27.46 -19.02
C VAL A 128 -5.49 -28.95 -19.01
N GLU A 129 -5.81 -29.50 -17.85
CA GLU A 129 -6.28 -30.88 -17.72
C GLU A 129 -7.57 -31.13 -18.50
N LYS A 130 -8.55 -30.21 -18.38
CA LYS A 130 -9.80 -30.30 -19.13
C LYS A 130 -9.57 -30.26 -20.65
N GLN A 131 -8.71 -29.36 -21.13
CA GLN A 131 -8.36 -29.26 -22.55
C GLN A 131 -7.70 -30.55 -23.08
N TYR A 132 -6.85 -31.19 -22.27
CA TYR A 132 -6.24 -32.47 -22.63
C TYR A 132 -7.28 -33.58 -22.77
N LEU A 133 -8.20 -33.70 -21.79
CA LEU A 133 -9.28 -34.68 -21.82
C LEU A 133 -10.24 -34.46 -23.00
N GLU A 134 -10.60 -33.21 -23.29
CA GLU A 134 -11.43 -32.85 -24.46
C GLU A 134 -10.76 -33.29 -25.76
N ALA A 135 -9.46 -33.03 -25.93
CA ALA A 135 -8.72 -33.46 -27.13
C ALA A 135 -8.62 -34.98 -27.28
N GLU A 136 -8.50 -35.72 -26.17
CA GLU A 136 -8.46 -37.18 -26.19
C GLU A 136 -9.83 -37.79 -26.56
N ILE A 137 -10.92 -37.22 -26.04
CA ILE A 137 -12.29 -37.60 -26.39
C ILE A 137 -12.56 -37.33 -27.87
N ASP A 138 -12.22 -36.15 -28.38
CA ASP A 138 -12.39 -35.79 -29.79
C ASP A 138 -11.65 -36.78 -30.71
N THR A 139 -10.42 -37.14 -30.33
CA THR A 139 -9.61 -38.13 -31.06
C THR A 139 -10.26 -39.51 -31.05
N ALA A 140 -10.78 -39.95 -29.92
CA ALA A 140 -11.46 -41.25 -29.78
C ALA A 140 -12.76 -41.30 -30.61
N GLN A 141 -13.55 -40.22 -30.60
CA GLN A 141 -14.77 -40.09 -31.40
C GLN A 141 -14.46 -40.12 -32.89
N ALA A 142 -13.41 -39.43 -33.34
CA ALA A 142 -12.98 -39.45 -34.74
C ALA A 142 -12.59 -40.86 -35.21
N ARG A 143 -11.82 -41.61 -34.39
CA ARG A 143 -11.46 -43.02 -34.68
C ARG A 143 -12.69 -43.93 -34.71
N SER A 144 -13.61 -43.77 -33.77
CA SER A 144 -14.85 -44.56 -33.76
C SER A 144 -15.68 -44.31 -35.01
N LYS A 145 -15.83 -43.05 -35.43
CA LYS A 145 -16.57 -42.69 -36.64
C LYS A 145 -15.93 -43.29 -37.90
N SER A 146 -14.61 -43.23 -38.04
CA SER A 146 -13.91 -43.82 -39.19
C SER A 146 -14.05 -45.34 -39.25
N LEU A 147 -14.05 -46.02 -38.09
CA LEU A 147 -14.25 -47.47 -38.02
C LEU A 147 -15.67 -47.88 -38.41
N ILE A 148 -16.68 -47.11 -38.00
CA ILE A 148 -18.07 -47.34 -38.39
C ILE A 148 -18.22 -47.18 -39.91
N GLU A 149 -17.65 -46.11 -40.48
CA GLU A 149 -17.71 -45.80 -41.91
C GLU A 149 -17.06 -46.90 -42.77
N SER A 150 -15.90 -47.44 -42.34
CA SER A 150 -15.24 -48.55 -43.03
C SER A 150 -16.06 -49.85 -42.99
N VAL A 151 -16.73 -50.14 -41.88
CA VAL A 151 -17.56 -51.36 -41.74
C VAL A 151 -18.83 -51.23 -42.58
N THR A 152 -19.44 -50.04 -42.65
CA THR A 152 -20.62 -49.82 -43.48
C THR A 152 -20.32 -49.88 -44.98
N SER A 153 -19.15 -49.43 -45.44
CA SER A 153 -18.77 -49.54 -46.85
C SER A 153 -18.50 -50.99 -47.29
N GLU A 154 -18.00 -51.85 -46.40
CA GLU A 154 -17.79 -53.28 -46.71
C GLU A 154 -19.11 -54.09 -46.76
N GLN A 155 -20.20 -53.59 -46.15
CA GLN A 155 -21.51 -54.24 -46.19
C GLN A 155 -22.39 -53.85 -47.38
N GLU A 156 -22.11 -52.73 -48.06
CA GLU A 156 -22.83 -52.30 -49.28
C GLU A 156 -22.26 -52.92 -50.57
N GLU A 157 -21.06 -53.51 -50.52
CA GLU A 157 -20.37 -54.11 -51.68
C GLU A 157 -20.65 -55.63 -51.85
N ASN A 158 -21.55 -56.21 -51.03
CA ASN A 158 -21.97 -57.63 -51.03
C ASN A 158 -23.48 -57.77 -51.20
#